data_AF-A0A4R5N9S4-F1
#
_entry.id   AF-A0A4R5N9S4-F1
#
_cell.length_a   1.000
_cell.length_b   1.000
_cell.length_c   1.000
_cell.angle_alpha   90.00
_cell.angle_beta   90.00
_cell.angle_gamma   90.00
#
_symmetry.space_group_name_H-M   'P 1'
#
loop_
_entity.id
_entity.type
_entity.pdbx_description
1 polymer ?
#
loop_
_entity_poly.entity_id
_entity_poly.type
_entity_poly.pdbx_seq_one_letter_code
_entity_poly.pdbx_strand_id
1 'polypeptide(L)'
;MKRIGFRGYVIIAISILIIALLSLYIFNMNRITPTSRKTSSVQVTSSSGDGDYQTVIKNGRYLTSKARGITAGSEANSLDTKHFESGLLSLAKNHFKTNQYVFQEGQYLSSDTVTSWLSRSSDDKVGLNPADNGKKDSDREPIYVQSLTEQDFMVKSGDSLKLSGMVIGVAMNTQDQYQREKYGATYTQDISTADMKAYGKKIAPKIISRIRQLKGISDSVPIVLAMYANAPADSLTPGNFYAEAKSTKGTDLSEWQSIDQKSIVLPKLSTDTSSLGSDENNGFSNFKTEIQDFFPNIAGATAVASFKNGQLTNMNVTITTQFYSQTEISSFANFVAQEGLRYLPSNVPIRMVIKTSNETQAILQRNKDDKTFKITVLD
;
A
#
# COMPACT_ATOMS: atom_id res chain seq x y z
N MET A 1 25.55 -71.32 -25.33
CA MET A 1 25.88 -70.19 -24.44
C MET A 1 27.32 -70.36 -23.95
N LYS A 2 28.27 -69.54 -24.42
CA LYS A 2 29.67 -69.61 -23.96
C LYS A 2 29.75 -69.05 -22.54
N ARG A 3 30.07 -69.90 -21.56
CA ARG A 3 30.26 -69.49 -20.16
C ARG A 3 31.47 -68.55 -20.10
N ILE A 4 31.27 -67.37 -19.52
CA ILE A 4 32.37 -66.43 -19.24
C ILE A 4 33.30 -67.12 -18.25
N GLY A 5 34.58 -67.25 -18.61
CA GLY A 5 35.58 -67.86 -17.72
C GLY A 5 35.88 -66.96 -16.52
N PHE A 6 36.45 -67.52 -15.46
CA PHE A 6 36.81 -66.79 -14.22
C PHE A 6 37.55 -65.47 -14.48
N ARG A 7 38.46 -65.44 -15.47
CA ARG A 7 39.18 -64.23 -15.89
C ARG A 7 38.27 -63.12 -16.43
N GLY A 8 37.17 -63.47 -17.11
CA GLY A 8 36.18 -62.51 -17.59
C GLY A 8 35.37 -61.88 -16.46
N TYR A 9 35.04 -62.65 -15.41
CA TYR A 9 34.38 -62.11 -14.22
C TYR A 9 35.29 -61.15 -13.44
N VAL A 10 36.59 -61.46 -13.36
CA VAL A 10 37.57 -60.57 -12.69
C VAL A 10 37.69 -59.22 -13.41
N ILE A 11 37.72 -59.21 -14.75
CA ILE A 11 37.80 -57.95 -15.52
C ILE A 11 36.52 -57.12 -15.33
N ILE A 12 35.34 -57.76 -15.33
CA ILE A 12 34.07 -57.07 -15.09
C ILE A 12 34.02 -56.46 -13.68
N ALA A 13 34.49 -57.20 -12.67
CA ALA A 13 34.52 -56.72 -11.29
C ALA A 13 35.45 -55.51 -11.10
N ILE A 14 36.62 -55.51 -11.75
CA ILE A 14 37.55 -54.37 -11.71
C ILE A 14 36.97 -53.15 -12.40
N SER A 15 36.31 -53.32 -13.55
CA SER A 15 35.64 -52.23 -14.26
C SER A 15 34.52 -51.59 -13.44
N ILE A 16 33.72 -52.40 -12.74
CA ILE A 16 32.67 -51.89 -11.85
C ILE A 16 33.28 -51.12 -10.67
N LEU A 17 34.39 -51.60 -10.11
CA LEU A 17 35.08 -50.94 -9.00
C LEU A 17 35.65 -49.57 -9.41
N ILE A 18 36.21 -49.46 -10.61
CA ILE A 18 36.73 -48.19 -11.15
C ILE A 18 35.59 -47.21 -11.38
N ILE A 19 34.46 -47.65 -11.92
CA ILE A 19 33.26 -46.81 -12.11
C ILE A 19 32.70 -46.36 -10.77
N ALA A 20 32.68 -47.23 -9.76
CA ALA A 20 32.23 -46.89 -8.41
C ALA A 20 33.15 -45.87 -7.70
N LEU A 21 34.46 -45.98 -7.90
CA LEU A 21 35.42 -45.01 -7.34
C LEU A 21 35.37 -43.66 -8.06
N LEU A 22 35.19 -43.65 -9.38
CA LEU A 22 34.98 -42.42 -10.16
C LEU A 22 33.65 -41.73 -9.81
N SER A 23 32.58 -42.50 -9.63
CA SER A 23 31.30 -41.94 -9.20
C SER A 23 31.36 -41.39 -7.79
N LEU A 24 32.08 -42.05 -6.86
CA LEU A 24 32.31 -41.52 -5.51
C LEU A 24 33.17 -40.25 -5.51
N TYR A 25 34.19 -40.18 -6.38
CA TYR A 25 35.04 -38.99 -6.55
C TYR A 25 34.24 -37.79 -7.10
N ILE A 26 33.43 -38.00 -8.15
CA ILE A 26 32.57 -36.96 -8.72
C ILE A 26 31.47 -36.55 -7.73
N PHE A 27 30.90 -37.49 -6.98
CA PHE A 27 29.91 -37.19 -5.95
C PHE A 27 30.49 -36.35 -4.80
N ASN A 28 31.78 -36.50 -4.49
CA ASN A 28 32.45 -35.70 -3.47
C ASN A 28 32.86 -34.30 -3.99
N MET A 29 33.20 -34.17 -5.28
CA MET A 29 33.49 -32.87 -5.92
C MET A 29 32.23 -31.99 -6.09
N ASN A 30 31.05 -32.60 -6.24
CA ASN A 30 29.77 -31.89 -6.37
C ASN A 30 29.06 -31.62 -5.03
N ARG A 31 29.70 -31.88 -3.89
CA ARG A 31 29.23 -31.29 -2.64
C ARG A 31 29.61 -29.82 -2.62
N ILE A 32 28.72 -29.00 -3.18
CA ILE A 32 28.60 -27.60 -2.77
C ILE A 32 28.25 -27.66 -1.28
N THR A 33 29.30 -27.66 -0.46
CA THR A 33 29.16 -27.31 0.95
C THR A 33 28.57 -25.91 0.91
N PRO A 34 27.37 -25.66 1.47
CA PRO A 34 26.91 -24.30 1.59
C PRO A 34 27.93 -23.63 2.51
N THR A 35 28.85 -22.87 1.93
CA THR A 35 29.63 -21.91 2.67
C THR A 35 28.60 -21.00 3.29
N SER A 36 28.30 -21.27 4.56
CA SER A 36 27.72 -20.32 5.49
C SER A 36 28.70 -19.16 5.56
N ARG A 37 28.63 -18.27 4.58
CA ARG A 37 29.10 -16.90 4.75
C ARG A 37 28.17 -16.31 5.79
N LYS A 38 28.55 -16.46 7.05
CA LYS A 38 28.13 -15.57 8.13
C LYS A 38 28.73 -14.18 7.86
N THR A 39 28.22 -13.53 6.82
CA THR A 39 28.26 -12.09 6.67
C THR A 39 26.80 -11.67 6.80
N SER A 40 26.50 -10.75 7.70
CA SER A 40 25.18 -10.13 7.86
C SER A 40 24.78 -9.38 6.58
N SER A 41 24.45 -10.10 5.52
CA SER A 41 24.32 -9.56 4.17
C SER A 41 23.03 -8.77 4.07
N VAL A 42 23.14 -7.46 4.21
CA VAL A 42 22.11 -6.53 3.74
C VAL A 42 22.18 -6.53 2.23
N GLN A 43 21.08 -6.88 1.59
CA GLN A 43 20.90 -6.89 0.15
C GLN A 43 19.74 -5.97 -0.20
N VAL A 44 19.64 -5.60 -1.46
CA VAL A 44 18.48 -4.88 -1.98
C VAL A 44 17.84 -5.68 -3.12
N THR A 45 16.53 -5.59 -3.26
CA THR A 45 15.85 -6.18 -4.40
C THR A 45 16.33 -5.56 -5.71
N SER A 46 16.22 -6.31 -6.80
CA SER A 46 16.22 -5.72 -8.14
C SER A 46 15.06 -4.72 -8.23
N SER A 47 15.28 -3.57 -8.84
CA SER A 47 14.18 -2.63 -9.11
C SER A 47 13.17 -3.31 -10.04
N SER A 48 11.88 -3.22 -9.70
CA SER A 48 10.78 -3.90 -10.40
C SER A 48 10.34 -3.18 -11.69
N GLY A 49 10.97 -2.05 -12.04
CA GLY A 49 10.64 -1.23 -13.21
C GLY A 49 10.96 0.25 -13.02
N ASP A 50 10.70 1.07 -14.05
CA ASP A 50 10.88 2.52 -13.98
C ASP A 50 9.95 3.14 -12.92
N GLY A 51 10.53 3.68 -11.85
CA GLY A 51 9.82 4.51 -10.88
C GLY A 51 9.52 3.86 -9.52
N ASP A 52 9.94 2.63 -9.26
CA ASP A 52 9.80 1.98 -7.94
C ASP A 52 11.11 1.89 -7.16
N TYR A 53 11.01 1.95 -5.83
CA TYR A 53 12.16 1.80 -4.94
C TYR A 53 12.66 0.36 -4.92
N GLN A 54 13.99 0.21 -4.84
CA GLN A 54 14.57 -1.04 -4.33
C GLN A 54 14.19 -1.19 -2.85
N THR A 55 14.04 -2.43 -2.37
CA THR A 55 13.69 -2.71 -0.97
C THR A 55 14.74 -3.55 -0.26
N VAL A 56 14.76 -3.50 1.07
CA VAL A 56 15.82 -4.14 1.88
C VAL A 56 15.52 -5.62 2.15
N ILE A 57 16.49 -6.47 1.82
CA ILE A 57 16.56 -7.87 2.23
C ILE A 57 17.65 -8.00 3.29
N LYS A 58 17.32 -8.59 4.44
CA LYS A 58 18.27 -8.86 5.52
C LYS A 58 18.24 -10.33 5.87
N ASN A 59 19.41 -10.99 5.83
CA ASN A 59 19.56 -12.42 6.10
C ASN A 59 18.62 -13.29 5.22
N GLY A 60 18.52 -12.96 3.93
CA GLY A 60 17.69 -13.69 2.96
C GLY A 60 16.18 -13.50 3.13
N ARG A 61 15.73 -12.53 3.94
CA ARG A 61 14.31 -12.25 4.19
C ARG A 61 14.01 -10.78 3.96
N TYR A 62 12.81 -10.48 3.46
CA TYR A 62 12.30 -9.11 3.41
C TYR A 62 12.28 -8.51 4.81
N LEU A 63 12.84 -7.30 4.95
CA LEU A 63 12.88 -6.60 6.23
C LEU A 63 11.53 -5.92 6.48
N THR A 64 10.64 -6.62 7.18
CA THR A 64 9.31 -6.10 7.53
C THR A 64 9.37 -4.99 8.57
N SER A 65 8.34 -4.13 8.59
CA SER A 65 8.16 -3.08 9.60
C SER A 65 8.18 -3.63 11.02
N LYS A 66 8.76 -2.87 11.96
CA LYS A 66 8.66 -3.19 13.39
C LYS A 66 7.28 -2.87 14.00
N ALA A 67 6.45 -2.12 13.28
CA ALA A 67 5.05 -1.85 13.60
C ALA A 67 4.08 -2.59 12.65
N ARG A 68 4.53 -3.71 12.06
CA ARG A 68 3.75 -4.47 11.07
C ARG A 68 2.37 -4.83 11.60
N GLY A 69 1.34 -4.53 10.80
CA GLY A 69 -0.05 -4.88 11.08
C GLY A 69 -0.84 -3.83 11.87
N ILE A 70 -0.19 -2.79 12.42
CA ILE A 70 -0.89 -1.74 13.17
C ILE A 70 -1.89 -1.00 12.28
N THR A 71 -1.47 -0.52 11.10
CA THR A 71 -2.37 0.19 10.17
C THR A 71 -3.53 -0.70 9.71
N ALA A 72 -3.24 -1.93 9.30
CA ALA A 72 -4.28 -2.89 8.89
C ALA A 72 -5.27 -3.25 10.02
N GLY A 73 -4.84 -3.24 11.28
CA GLY A 73 -5.69 -3.53 12.44
C GLY A 73 -6.38 -2.30 13.04
N SER A 74 -5.94 -1.09 12.70
CA SER A 74 -6.47 0.16 13.27
C SER A 74 -7.44 0.85 12.32
N GLU A 75 -7.21 0.82 11.01
CA GLU A 75 -8.10 1.51 10.07
C GLU A 75 -9.49 0.87 10.00
N ALA A 76 -10.52 1.70 10.06
CA ALA A 76 -11.92 1.23 10.01
C ALA A 76 -12.33 0.74 8.61
N ASN A 77 -11.61 1.19 7.57
CA ASN A 77 -11.87 0.84 6.18
C ASN A 77 -10.59 0.32 5.51
N SER A 78 -10.69 -0.85 4.86
CA SER A 78 -9.57 -1.45 4.12
C SER A 78 -9.09 -0.61 2.92
N LEU A 79 -9.95 0.28 2.38
CA LEU A 79 -9.57 1.24 1.35
C LEU A 79 -8.56 2.24 1.90
N ASP A 80 -8.77 2.72 3.12
CA ASP A 80 -7.85 3.63 3.81
C ASP A 80 -6.52 2.96 4.10
N THR A 81 -6.50 1.72 4.59
CA THR A 81 -5.25 0.97 4.80
C THR A 81 -4.37 1.01 3.54
N LYS A 82 -4.95 0.66 2.39
CA LYS A 82 -4.22 0.60 1.12
C LYS A 82 -3.80 1.98 0.64
N HIS A 83 -4.71 2.95 0.66
CA HIS A 83 -4.46 4.27 0.11
C HIS A 83 -3.51 5.08 0.99
N PHE A 84 -3.60 4.97 2.31
CA PHE A 84 -2.68 5.59 3.25
C PHE A 84 -1.25 5.10 3.03
N GLU A 85 -1.01 3.78 3.00
CA GLU A 85 0.34 3.22 2.83
C GLU A 85 0.93 3.52 1.44
N SER A 86 0.16 3.25 0.37
CA SER A 86 0.63 3.45 -1.01
C SER A 86 0.73 4.93 -1.39
N GLY A 87 -0.18 5.76 -0.90
CA GLY A 87 -0.18 7.20 -1.10
C GLY A 87 0.96 7.88 -0.34
N LEU A 88 1.30 7.40 0.87
CA LEU A 88 2.47 7.88 1.60
C LEU A 88 3.77 7.60 0.84
N LEU A 89 3.90 6.38 0.29
CA LEU A 89 5.06 6.02 -0.54
C LEU A 89 5.11 6.84 -1.83
N SER A 90 3.95 7.16 -2.41
CA SER A 90 3.85 8.01 -3.60
C SER A 90 4.25 9.47 -3.29
N LEU A 91 3.84 10.01 -2.15
CA LEU A 91 4.29 11.32 -1.66
C LEU A 91 5.80 11.35 -1.41
N ALA A 92 6.35 10.26 -0.86
CA ALA A 92 7.78 10.16 -0.60
C ALA A 92 8.66 10.35 -1.85
N LYS A 93 8.17 9.95 -3.04
CA LYS A 93 8.86 10.13 -4.33
C LYS A 93 9.12 11.61 -4.69
N ASN A 94 8.38 12.55 -4.08
CA ASN A 94 8.64 13.99 -4.22
C ASN A 94 9.92 14.42 -3.48
N HIS A 95 10.27 13.74 -2.39
CA HIS A 95 11.39 14.12 -1.52
C HIS A 95 12.60 13.19 -1.65
N PHE A 96 12.39 11.92 -1.94
CA PHE A 96 13.42 10.87 -1.98
C PHE A 96 13.34 10.16 -3.33
N LYS A 97 14.24 10.44 -4.27
CA LYS A 97 14.14 9.88 -5.63
C LYS A 97 14.45 8.38 -5.65
N THR A 98 13.67 7.62 -6.42
CA THR A 98 13.73 6.14 -6.47
C THR A 98 15.05 5.59 -7.02
N ASN A 99 15.78 6.39 -7.80
CA ASN A 99 17.12 6.07 -8.29
C ASN A 99 18.25 6.40 -7.29
N GLN A 100 17.95 7.13 -6.21
CA GLN A 100 18.93 7.57 -5.21
C GLN A 100 18.74 6.89 -3.86
N TYR A 101 17.51 6.50 -3.53
CA TYR A 101 17.15 5.95 -2.24
C TYR A 101 16.61 4.52 -2.38
N VAL A 102 16.84 3.73 -1.33
CA VAL A 102 16.28 2.39 -1.12
C VAL A 102 15.18 2.52 -0.07
N PHE A 103 14.01 1.98 -0.36
CA PHE A 103 12.90 1.92 0.58
C PHE A 103 13.15 0.83 1.63
N GLN A 104 12.93 1.18 2.88
CA GLN A 104 12.92 0.25 4.00
C GLN A 104 11.63 0.49 4.80
N GLU A 105 10.96 -0.61 5.15
CA GLU A 105 9.83 -0.57 6.08
C GLU A 105 10.26 0.03 7.43
N GLY A 106 9.41 0.81 8.10
CA GLY A 106 9.76 1.51 9.34
C GLY A 106 10.44 0.61 10.40
N GLN A 107 11.66 0.98 10.80
CA GLN A 107 12.47 0.22 11.76
C GLN A 107 12.67 0.94 13.09
N TYR A 108 12.26 2.19 13.23
CA TYR A 108 12.53 2.98 14.44
C TYR A 108 11.34 2.99 15.40
N LEU A 109 10.11 2.96 14.90
CA LEU A 109 8.88 2.86 15.68
C LEU A 109 8.42 1.39 15.76
N SER A 110 8.52 0.80 16.94
CA SER A 110 7.99 -0.55 17.21
C SER A 110 6.47 -0.55 17.36
N SER A 111 5.83 -1.71 17.23
CA SER A 111 4.40 -1.88 17.52
C SER A 111 4.02 -1.33 18.90
N ASP A 112 4.82 -1.58 19.93
CA ASP A 112 4.56 -1.06 21.29
C ASP A 112 4.63 0.46 21.35
N THR A 113 5.60 1.06 20.65
CA THR A 113 5.76 2.52 20.58
C THR A 113 4.57 3.15 19.88
N VAL A 114 4.21 2.62 18.70
CA VAL A 114 3.08 3.13 17.91
C VAL A 114 1.78 2.95 18.68
N THR A 115 1.52 1.78 19.26
CA THR A 115 0.33 1.51 20.08
C THR A 115 0.24 2.47 21.28
N SER A 116 1.36 2.74 21.95
CA SER A 116 1.43 3.72 23.03
C SER A 116 1.09 5.12 22.55
N TRP A 117 1.60 5.54 21.39
CA TRP A 117 1.32 6.85 20.82
C TRP A 117 -0.13 6.98 20.33
N LEU A 118 -0.73 5.93 19.79
CA LEU A 118 -2.13 5.94 19.35
C LEU A 118 -3.12 5.91 20.53
N SER A 119 -2.68 5.57 21.73
CA SER A 119 -3.54 5.62 22.92
C SER A 119 -3.93 7.05 23.32
N ARG A 120 -4.96 7.17 24.17
CA ARG A 120 -5.30 8.43 24.85
C ARG A 120 -4.18 8.82 25.81
N SER A 121 -3.89 10.12 25.89
CA SER A 121 -2.96 10.67 26.87
C SER A 121 -3.50 10.48 28.29
N SER A 122 -2.62 10.15 29.22
CA SER A 122 -2.88 10.16 30.67
C SER A 122 -1.58 10.52 31.39
N ASP A 123 -1.63 10.74 32.71
CA ASP A 123 -0.45 11.15 33.49
C ASP A 123 0.77 10.25 33.26
N ASP A 124 0.55 8.93 33.17
CA ASP A 124 1.62 7.94 32.95
C ASP A 124 1.83 7.52 31.48
N LYS A 125 1.05 8.05 30.52
CA LYS A 125 1.06 7.57 29.13
C LYS A 125 1.31 8.68 28.13
N VAL A 126 2.21 8.40 27.20
CA VAL A 126 2.60 9.30 26.10
C VAL A 126 1.59 9.31 24.94
N GLY A 127 0.30 9.04 25.18
CA GLY A 127 -0.73 9.05 24.14
C GLY A 127 -0.80 10.37 23.36
N LEU A 128 -1.05 10.29 22.06
CA LEU A 128 -1.25 11.46 21.17
C LEU A 128 -2.72 11.88 21.12
N ASN A 129 -3.65 10.97 21.45
CA ASN A 129 -5.07 11.26 21.51
C ASN A 129 -5.46 11.96 22.82
N PRO A 130 -6.58 12.72 22.86
CA PRO A 130 -6.97 13.45 24.06
C PRO A 130 -7.29 12.50 25.22
N ALA A 131 -7.02 12.97 26.43
CA ALA A 131 -7.39 12.26 27.64
C ALA A 131 -8.89 11.96 27.66
N ASP A 132 -9.28 10.82 28.24
CA ASP A 132 -10.68 10.49 28.40
C ASP A 132 -11.32 11.43 29.42
N ASN A 133 -12.37 12.14 28.99
CA ASN A 133 -13.12 13.05 29.85
C ASN A 133 -14.30 12.35 30.56
N GLY A 134 -14.45 11.03 30.39
CA GLY A 134 -15.50 10.21 31.00
C GLY A 134 -16.88 10.38 30.34
N LYS A 135 -17.01 11.27 29.35
CA LYS A 135 -18.26 11.51 28.64
C LYS A 135 -18.46 10.49 27.51
N LYS A 136 -19.72 10.20 27.23
CA LYS A 136 -20.16 9.21 26.22
C LYS A 136 -21.18 9.78 25.23
N ASP A 137 -21.51 11.05 25.37
CA ASP A 137 -22.39 11.82 24.49
C ASP A 137 -21.55 12.62 23.47
N SER A 138 -22.15 13.62 22.83
CA SER A 138 -21.50 14.49 21.85
C SER A 138 -20.32 15.30 22.41
N ASP A 139 -20.23 15.46 23.73
CA ASP A 139 -19.15 16.23 24.38
C ASP A 139 -17.93 15.35 24.70
N ARG A 140 -17.95 14.06 24.32
CA ARG A 140 -16.81 13.16 24.45
C ARG A 140 -15.61 13.69 23.65
N GLU A 141 -14.41 13.55 24.21
CA GLU A 141 -13.17 13.79 23.47
C GLU A 141 -12.93 12.66 22.44
N PRO A 142 -12.92 12.90 21.13
CA PRO A 142 -12.79 11.84 20.14
C PRO A 142 -11.36 11.31 20.00
N ILE A 143 -11.22 10.12 19.42
CA ILE A 143 -9.95 9.61 18.91
C ILE A 143 -9.68 10.33 17.59
N TYR A 144 -8.72 11.26 17.61
CA TYR A 144 -8.29 12.01 16.44
C TYR A 144 -7.29 11.23 15.59
N VAL A 145 -6.32 10.55 16.21
CA VAL A 145 -5.25 9.82 15.52
C VAL A 145 -5.59 8.34 15.51
N GLN A 146 -5.91 7.80 14.33
CA GLN A 146 -6.30 6.40 14.17
C GLN A 146 -5.10 5.50 13.90
N SER A 147 -4.18 5.96 13.06
CA SER A 147 -2.97 5.20 12.72
C SER A 147 -1.77 6.11 12.50
N LEU A 148 -0.60 5.52 12.64
CA LEU A 148 0.69 6.16 12.42
C LEU A 148 1.62 5.12 11.81
N THR A 149 2.27 5.49 10.71
CA THR A 149 3.20 4.60 10.00
C THR A 149 4.48 5.33 9.62
N GLU A 150 5.56 4.57 9.45
CA GLU A 150 6.91 5.04 9.19
C GLU A 150 7.47 4.35 7.94
N GLN A 151 8.08 5.16 7.08
CA GLN A 151 8.83 4.70 5.91
C GLN A 151 10.25 5.26 5.97
N ASP A 152 11.24 4.38 5.87
CA ASP A 152 12.66 4.71 5.93
C ASP A 152 13.26 4.78 4.53
N PHE A 153 14.06 5.81 4.26
CA PHE A 153 14.75 6.03 2.99
C PHE A 153 16.25 5.97 3.20
N MET A 154 16.84 4.90 2.66
CA MET A 154 18.23 4.52 2.89
C MET A 154 19.10 4.85 1.69
N VAL A 155 20.38 5.17 1.95
CA VAL A 155 21.41 5.30 0.90
C VAL A 155 22.48 4.24 1.14
N LYS A 156 23.00 3.67 0.05
CA LYS A 156 24.11 2.69 0.11
C LYS A 156 25.37 3.37 0.61
N SER A 157 26.03 2.75 1.58
CA SER A 157 27.28 3.20 2.18
C SER A 157 28.22 1.99 2.31
N GLY A 158 29.02 1.75 1.27
CA GLY A 158 29.76 0.49 1.11
C GLY A 158 28.82 -0.71 1.08
N ASP A 159 29.08 -1.68 1.94
CA ASP A 159 28.26 -2.90 2.11
C ASP A 159 27.06 -2.71 3.05
N SER A 160 26.78 -1.47 3.48
CA SER A 160 25.73 -1.16 4.44
C SER A 160 24.71 -0.15 3.89
N LEU A 161 23.61 0.01 4.60
CA LEU A 161 22.59 1.02 4.33
C LEU A 161 22.56 2.04 5.46
N LYS A 162 22.51 3.32 5.12
CA LYS A 162 22.43 4.43 6.06
C LYS A 162 21.10 5.17 5.90
N LEU A 163 20.39 5.38 7.02
CA LEU A 163 19.19 6.21 7.04
C LEU A 163 19.53 7.62 6.57
N SER A 164 18.83 8.07 5.53
CA SER A 164 19.05 9.37 4.89
C SER A 164 17.76 10.16 4.70
N GLY A 165 16.63 9.61 5.14
CA GLY A 165 15.34 10.27 5.16
C GLY A 165 14.27 9.38 5.79
N MET A 166 13.21 10.00 6.29
CA MET A 166 12.06 9.32 6.87
C MET A 166 10.79 10.02 6.44
N VAL A 167 9.73 9.26 6.20
CA VAL A 167 8.37 9.77 6.02
C VAL A 167 7.49 9.16 7.09
N ILE A 168 6.76 10.01 7.82
CA ILE A 168 5.80 9.63 8.83
C ILE A 168 4.41 9.99 8.32
N GLY A 169 3.57 8.97 8.17
CA GLY A 169 2.15 9.15 7.90
C GLY A 169 1.38 9.22 9.22
N VAL A 170 0.43 10.15 9.32
CA VAL A 170 -0.51 10.24 10.45
C VAL A 170 -1.93 10.23 9.90
N ALA A 171 -2.66 9.14 10.14
CA ALA A 171 -4.04 8.96 9.75
C ALA A 171 -4.96 9.52 10.84
N MET A 172 -5.74 10.52 10.46
CA MET A 172 -6.64 11.26 11.33
C MET A 172 -8.09 10.87 11.03
N ASN A 173 -8.89 10.61 12.07
CA ASN A 173 -10.31 10.36 11.90
C ASN A 173 -11.05 11.63 11.46
N THR A 174 -11.93 11.48 10.48
CA THR A 174 -13.03 12.44 10.23
C THR A 174 -14.31 12.03 10.96
N GLN A 175 -14.41 10.76 11.35
CA GLN A 175 -15.48 10.20 12.16
C GLN A 175 -14.87 9.16 13.10
N ASP A 176 -15.14 9.29 14.40
CA ASP A 176 -14.66 8.36 15.42
C ASP A 176 -15.78 7.38 15.81
N GLN A 177 -15.48 6.07 15.74
CA GLN A 177 -16.41 5.02 16.12
C GLN A 177 -16.13 4.55 17.55
N TYR A 178 -17.16 4.50 18.40
CA TYR A 178 -17.00 4.11 19.80
C TYR A 178 -18.20 3.35 20.33
N GLN A 179 -17.99 2.57 21.39
CA GLN A 179 -19.05 1.88 22.13
C GLN A 179 -19.16 2.48 23.53
N ARG A 180 -20.38 2.65 24.02
CA ARG A 180 -20.65 3.17 25.38
C ARG A 180 -20.47 2.09 26.45
N GLU A 181 -20.63 0.84 26.07
CA GLU A 181 -20.50 -0.33 26.92
C GLU A 181 -19.88 -1.47 26.11
N LYS A 182 -19.25 -2.42 26.81
CA LYS A 182 -18.54 -3.52 26.18
C LYS A 182 -19.53 -4.39 25.39
N TYR A 183 -19.29 -4.57 24.09
CA TYR A 183 -20.16 -5.33 23.17
C TYR A 183 -21.54 -4.67 22.92
N GLY A 184 -21.69 -3.38 23.21
CA GLY A 184 -22.91 -2.62 22.92
C GLY A 184 -22.98 -2.11 21.48
N ALA A 185 -23.92 -1.21 21.22
CA ALA A 185 -24.06 -0.53 19.93
C ALA A 185 -22.84 0.34 19.61
N THR A 186 -22.46 0.39 18.34
CA THR A 186 -21.45 1.31 17.83
C THR A 186 -22.09 2.66 17.53
N TYR A 187 -21.53 3.71 18.13
CA TYR A 187 -21.87 5.10 17.91
C TYR A 187 -20.79 5.77 17.06
N THR A 188 -21.16 6.83 16.37
CA THR A 188 -20.23 7.66 15.60
C THR A 188 -20.20 9.07 16.17
N GLN A 189 -19.03 9.70 16.12
CA GLN A 189 -18.84 11.11 16.43
C GLN A 189 -18.10 11.75 15.25
N ASP A 190 -18.75 12.66 14.55
CA ASP A 190 -18.12 13.40 13.45
C ASP A 190 -17.11 14.41 13.98
N ILE A 191 -15.96 14.51 13.31
CA ILE A 191 -14.90 15.44 13.62
C ILE A 191 -14.83 16.45 12.48
N SER A 192 -15.05 17.72 12.79
CA SER A 192 -15.00 18.77 11.77
C SER A 192 -13.62 18.80 11.11
N THR A 193 -13.57 19.14 9.81
CA THR A 193 -12.29 19.29 9.10
C THR A 193 -11.36 20.31 9.77
N ALA A 194 -11.93 21.36 10.37
CA ALA A 194 -11.16 22.37 11.10
C ALA A 194 -10.51 21.78 12.36
N ASP A 195 -11.28 21.04 13.17
CA ASP A 195 -10.78 20.45 14.41
C ASP A 195 -9.75 19.35 14.13
N MET A 196 -10.01 18.48 13.15
CA MET A 196 -9.07 17.44 12.72
C MET A 196 -7.73 18.06 12.30
N LYS A 197 -7.75 19.11 11.46
CA LYS A 197 -6.54 19.80 11.01
C LYS A 197 -5.83 20.52 12.15
N ALA A 198 -6.57 21.19 13.03
CA ALA A 198 -6.01 21.88 14.20
C ALA A 198 -5.32 20.89 15.16
N TYR A 199 -5.96 19.75 15.42
CA TYR A 199 -5.41 18.70 16.28
C TYR A 199 -4.16 18.05 15.66
N GLY A 200 -4.20 17.75 14.36
CA GLY A 200 -3.04 17.24 13.62
C GLY A 200 -1.82 18.17 13.74
N LYS A 201 -2.02 19.48 13.54
CA LYS A 201 -0.96 20.49 13.72
C LYS A 201 -0.47 20.58 15.17
N LYS A 202 -1.36 20.44 16.15
CA LYS A 202 -1.03 20.46 17.59
C LYS A 202 -0.10 19.30 17.98
N ILE A 203 -0.29 18.10 17.43
CA ILE A 203 0.52 16.92 17.79
C ILE A 203 1.79 16.76 16.96
N ALA A 204 1.87 17.37 15.78
CA ALA A 204 3.00 17.23 14.86
C ALA A 204 4.38 17.53 15.51
N PRO A 205 4.58 18.64 16.25
CA PRO A 205 5.87 18.88 16.93
C PRO A 205 6.21 17.81 17.97
N LYS A 206 5.21 17.25 18.65
CA LYS A 206 5.43 16.16 19.62
C LYS A 206 5.92 14.89 18.93
N ILE A 207 5.35 14.55 17.77
CA ILE A 207 5.77 13.39 16.97
C ILE A 207 7.23 13.55 16.55
N ILE A 208 7.59 14.68 15.93
CA ILE A 208 8.97 14.92 15.49
C ILE A 208 9.94 14.89 16.67
N SER A 209 9.60 15.56 17.78
CA SER A 209 10.45 15.59 18.98
C SER A 209 10.73 14.19 19.52
N ARG A 210 9.71 13.34 19.64
CA ARG A 210 9.88 11.96 20.10
C ARG A 210 10.70 11.11 19.12
N ILE A 211 10.50 11.28 17.81
CA ILE A 211 11.31 10.58 16.80
C ILE A 211 12.78 10.99 16.92
N ARG A 212 13.09 12.29 17.10
CA ARG A 212 14.47 12.77 17.26
C ARG A 212 15.17 12.25 18.51
N GLN A 213 14.42 11.82 19.52
CA GLN A 213 14.96 11.19 20.73
C GLN A 213 15.33 9.72 20.52
N LEU A 214 14.90 9.08 19.42
CA LEU A 214 15.22 7.70 19.13
C LEU A 214 16.68 7.52 18.71
N LYS A 215 17.31 6.47 19.21
CA LYS A 215 18.69 6.12 18.86
C LYS A 215 18.81 5.83 17.36
N GLY A 216 19.81 6.43 16.71
CA GLY A 216 20.13 6.19 15.30
C GLY A 216 19.44 7.13 14.32
N ILE A 217 18.69 8.12 14.82
CA ILE A 217 18.14 9.22 14.02
C ILE A 217 18.99 10.46 14.29
N SER A 218 19.86 10.79 13.34
CA SER A 218 20.68 12.01 13.45
C SER A 218 19.81 13.26 13.32
N ASP A 219 20.26 14.35 13.93
CA ASP A 219 19.65 15.68 13.85
C ASP A 219 19.42 16.15 12.40
N SER A 220 20.26 15.71 11.45
CA SER A 220 20.21 16.12 10.04
C SER A 220 19.41 15.19 9.12
N VAL A 221 18.83 14.10 9.63
CA VAL A 221 18.00 13.22 8.78
C VAL A 221 16.69 13.97 8.47
N PRO A 222 16.33 14.23 7.20
CA PRO A 222 15.08 14.88 6.89
C PRO A 222 13.89 13.97 7.25
N ILE A 223 12.93 14.50 7.99
CA ILE A 223 11.67 13.83 8.34
C ILE A 223 10.53 14.58 7.65
N VAL A 224 9.78 13.91 6.79
CA VAL A 224 8.54 14.44 6.22
C VAL A 224 7.38 13.90 7.05
N LEU A 225 6.49 14.78 7.49
CA LEU A 225 5.26 14.42 8.18
C LEU A 225 4.09 14.67 7.23
N ALA A 226 3.39 13.63 6.82
CA ALA A 226 2.23 13.70 5.94
C ALA A 226 0.96 13.34 6.72
N MET A 227 -0.03 14.21 6.64
CA MET A 227 -1.29 14.08 7.36
C MET A 227 -2.38 13.58 6.42
N TYR A 228 -3.09 12.55 6.86
CA TYR A 228 -4.12 11.85 6.12
C TYR A 228 -5.45 11.98 6.85
N ALA A 229 -6.52 12.25 6.12
CA ALA A 229 -7.88 12.28 6.64
C ALA A 229 -8.56 10.97 6.21
N ASN A 230 -8.87 10.12 7.17
CA ASN A 230 -9.57 8.85 6.92
C ASN A 230 -10.96 9.10 6.36
N ALA A 231 -11.45 8.15 5.58
CA ALA A 231 -12.86 8.14 5.22
C ALA A 231 -13.70 7.51 6.34
N PRO A 232 -15.01 7.78 6.36
CA PRO A 232 -15.95 7.00 7.17
C PRO A 232 -15.85 5.50 6.87
N ALA A 233 -16.17 4.66 7.86
CA ALA A 233 -16.01 3.20 7.76
C ALA A 233 -16.84 2.57 6.62
N ASP A 234 -18.00 3.16 6.31
CA ASP A 234 -18.92 2.75 5.26
C ASP A 234 -18.63 3.41 3.89
N SER A 235 -17.57 4.22 3.80
CA SER A 235 -17.19 4.91 2.57
C SER A 235 -16.71 3.94 1.49
N LEU A 236 -17.20 4.16 0.26
CA LEU A 236 -16.74 3.44 -0.94
C LEU A 236 -15.48 4.05 -1.57
N THR A 237 -15.02 5.19 -1.05
CA THR A 237 -13.75 5.83 -1.42
C THR A 237 -12.80 5.86 -0.24
N PRO A 238 -11.48 5.76 -0.47
CA PRO A 238 -10.54 6.06 0.59
C PRO A 238 -10.59 7.54 0.97
N GLY A 239 -10.04 7.84 2.14
CA GLY A 239 -9.62 9.14 2.59
C GLY A 239 -8.51 9.75 1.74
N ASN A 240 -7.94 10.87 2.19
CA ASN A 240 -7.02 11.65 1.37
C ASN A 240 -5.92 12.33 2.21
N PHE A 241 -4.72 12.48 1.64
CA PHE A 241 -3.73 13.35 2.24
C PHE A 241 -4.16 14.80 2.11
N TYR A 242 -4.03 15.58 3.18
CA TYR A 242 -4.50 16.96 3.22
C TYR A 242 -3.41 17.99 3.51
N ALA A 243 -2.30 17.57 4.12
CA ALA A 243 -1.19 18.47 4.40
C ALA A 243 0.12 17.70 4.64
N GLU A 244 1.24 18.36 4.40
CA GLU A 244 2.56 17.89 4.81
C GLU A 244 3.42 19.02 5.38
N ALA A 245 4.39 18.66 6.21
CA ALA A 245 5.44 19.54 6.70
C ALA A 245 6.75 18.76 6.82
N LYS A 246 7.89 19.46 6.77
CA LYS A 246 9.20 18.82 6.78
C LYS A 246 10.07 19.36 7.90
N SER A 247 10.73 18.46 8.63
CA SER A 247 11.86 18.78 9.48
C SER A 247 13.16 18.43 8.75
N THR A 248 13.92 19.44 8.33
CA THR A 248 15.25 19.23 7.70
C THR A 248 16.36 19.08 8.73
N LYS A 249 16.19 19.65 9.93
CA LYS A 249 17.12 19.59 11.04
C LYS A 249 16.36 19.74 12.36
N GLY A 250 16.79 19.06 13.43
CA GLY A 250 16.20 19.25 14.76
C GLY A 250 14.73 18.89 14.83
N THR A 251 14.00 19.60 15.68
CA THR A 251 12.56 19.38 15.88
C THR A 251 11.69 20.37 15.12
N ASP A 252 12.30 21.31 14.41
CA ASP A 252 11.59 22.37 13.72
C ASP A 252 10.89 21.82 12.48
N LEU A 253 9.65 22.24 12.28
CA LEU A 253 8.85 21.93 11.12
C LEU A 253 8.81 23.15 10.20
N SER A 254 8.94 22.92 8.90
CA SER A 254 8.67 23.92 7.87
C SER A 254 7.23 24.41 7.92
N GLU A 255 6.95 25.45 7.15
CA GLU A 255 5.56 25.80 6.83
C GLU A 255 4.81 24.60 6.24
N TRP A 256 3.53 24.52 6.58
CA TRP A 256 2.63 23.46 6.13
C TRP A 256 2.26 23.67 4.67
N GLN A 257 2.47 22.64 3.86
CA GLN A 257 2.02 22.60 2.49
C GLN A 257 0.68 21.88 2.42
N SER A 258 -0.32 22.51 1.82
CA SER A 258 -1.64 21.89 1.62
C SER A 258 -1.58 20.88 0.49
N ILE A 259 -2.24 19.74 0.67
CA ILE A 259 -2.43 18.73 -0.36
C ILE A 259 -3.92 18.71 -0.68
N ASP A 260 -4.31 19.11 -1.89
CA ASP A 260 -5.70 19.00 -2.33
C ASP A 260 -5.90 17.68 -3.07
N GLN A 261 -6.17 16.61 -2.33
CA GLN A 261 -6.58 15.30 -2.86
C GLN A 261 -8.03 15.02 -2.50
N LYS A 262 -8.78 14.49 -3.47
CA LYS A 262 -10.15 14.03 -3.27
C LYS A 262 -10.42 12.78 -4.09
N SER A 263 -11.29 11.91 -3.61
CA SER A 263 -11.81 10.77 -4.37
C SER A 263 -13.34 10.82 -4.36
N ILE A 264 -13.96 10.49 -5.48
CA ILE A 264 -15.43 10.42 -5.61
C ILE A 264 -15.84 9.06 -6.17
N VAL A 265 -17.05 8.64 -5.84
CA VAL A 265 -17.69 7.44 -6.39
C VAL A 265 -18.51 7.84 -7.62
N LEU A 266 -18.44 7.01 -8.67
CA LEU A 266 -19.28 7.11 -9.86
C LEU A 266 -20.11 5.81 -10.02
N PRO A 267 -21.38 5.89 -10.49
CA PRO A 267 -22.09 7.13 -10.76
C PRO A 267 -22.34 7.91 -9.46
N LYS A 268 -22.39 9.23 -9.56
CA LYS A 268 -22.70 10.11 -8.44
C LYS A 268 -24.11 9.82 -7.93
N LEU A 269 -24.31 9.90 -6.62
CA LEU A 269 -25.65 9.86 -6.05
C LEU A 269 -26.45 11.07 -6.51
N SER A 270 -27.76 10.93 -6.68
CA SER A 270 -28.64 12.04 -7.06
C SER A 270 -28.64 13.19 -6.05
N THR A 271 -28.22 12.94 -4.82
CA THR A 271 -28.06 13.93 -3.74
C THR A 271 -26.71 14.65 -3.76
N ASP A 272 -25.74 14.19 -4.55
CA ASP A 272 -24.45 14.86 -4.70
C ASP A 272 -24.57 16.05 -5.67
N THR A 273 -24.55 17.26 -5.11
CA THR A 273 -24.65 18.51 -5.86
C THR A 273 -23.29 19.12 -6.24
N SER A 274 -22.18 18.44 -5.94
CA SER A 274 -20.83 18.92 -6.26
C SER A 274 -20.61 18.97 -7.78
N SER A 275 -19.91 20.00 -8.26
CA SER A 275 -19.47 20.08 -9.65
C SER A 275 -18.21 19.28 -9.95
N LEU A 276 -17.48 18.83 -8.91
CA LEU A 276 -16.30 17.99 -9.11
C LEU A 276 -16.73 16.65 -9.72
N GLY A 277 -16.10 16.30 -10.84
CA GLY A 277 -16.31 15.02 -11.50
C GLY A 277 -17.56 14.94 -12.38
N SER A 278 -18.20 16.06 -12.74
CA SER A 278 -19.43 16.04 -13.55
C SER A 278 -19.23 15.42 -14.94
N ASP A 279 -18.13 15.75 -15.61
CA ASP A 279 -17.81 15.20 -16.93
C ASP A 279 -17.48 13.71 -16.82
N GLU A 280 -16.69 13.33 -15.82
CA GLU A 280 -16.38 11.94 -15.51
C GLU A 280 -17.64 11.13 -15.19
N ASN A 281 -18.60 11.73 -14.49
CA ASN A 281 -19.88 11.09 -14.18
C ASN A 281 -20.72 10.82 -15.43
N ASN A 282 -20.78 11.79 -16.35
CA ASN A 282 -21.53 11.64 -17.60
C ASN A 282 -20.90 10.56 -18.49
N GLY A 283 -19.59 10.61 -18.67
CA GLY A 283 -18.84 9.58 -19.39
C GLY A 283 -19.00 8.19 -18.76
N PHE A 284 -18.85 8.09 -17.44
CA PHE A 284 -19.02 6.82 -16.73
C PHE A 284 -20.46 6.29 -16.80
N SER A 285 -21.46 7.16 -16.77
CA SER A 285 -22.87 6.75 -16.87
C SER A 285 -23.17 6.16 -18.26
N ASN A 286 -22.69 6.80 -19.34
CA ASN A 286 -22.83 6.27 -20.70
C ASN A 286 -22.09 4.95 -20.87
N PHE A 287 -20.84 4.88 -20.40
CA PHE A 287 -20.06 3.63 -20.36
C PHE A 287 -20.82 2.52 -19.64
N LYS A 288 -21.38 2.82 -18.47
CA LYS A 288 -22.13 1.87 -17.65
C LYS A 288 -23.37 1.35 -18.39
N THR A 289 -24.14 2.22 -19.04
CA THR A 289 -25.33 1.83 -19.81
C THR A 289 -24.95 0.86 -20.93
N GLU A 290 -23.91 1.17 -21.70
CA GLU A 290 -23.53 0.39 -22.88
C GLU A 290 -23.02 -1.00 -22.51
N ILE A 291 -22.23 -1.12 -21.43
CA ILE A 291 -21.82 -2.44 -20.94
C ILE A 291 -23.02 -3.24 -20.43
N GLN A 292 -23.98 -2.61 -19.75
CA GLN A 292 -25.18 -3.29 -19.22
C GLN A 292 -26.08 -3.82 -20.33
N ASP A 293 -26.21 -3.07 -21.43
CA ASP A 293 -27.03 -3.49 -22.57
C ASP A 293 -26.39 -4.62 -23.38
N PHE A 294 -25.06 -4.73 -23.36
CA PHE A 294 -24.33 -5.76 -24.10
C PHE A 294 -24.45 -7.17 -23.48
N PHE A 295 -24.57 -7.29 -22.15
CA PHE A 295 -24.58 -8.59 -21.47
C PHE A 295 -25.78 -8.73 -20.52
N PRO A 296 -26.60 -9.80 -20.66
CA PRO A 296 -27.86 -9.92 -19.94
C PRO A 296 -27.72 -10.04 -18.41
N ASN A 297 -26.53 -10.43 -17.90
CA ASN A 297 -26.29 -10.75 -16.49
C ASN A 297 -25.21 -9.87 -15.81
N ILE A 298 -25.20 -8.56 -16.09
CA ILE A 298 -24.32 -7.63 -15.36
C ILE A 298 -25.00 -7.16 -14.07
N ALA A 299 -24.36 -7.46 -12.94
CA ALA A 299 -24.82 -7.03 -11.63
C ALA A 299 -24.62 -5.52 -11.42
N GLY A 300 -23.57 -4.93 -12.01
CA GLY A 300 -23.39 -3.47 -12.06
C GLY A 300 -21.94 -3.04 -12.23
N ALA A 301 -21.75 -1.72 -12.44
CA ALA A 301 -20.45 -1.09 -12.47
C ALA A 301 -20.40 0.16 -11.58
N THR A 302 -19.28 0.34 -10.90
CA THR A 302 -18.94 1.53 -10.12
C THR A 302 -17.51 1.96 -10.45
N ALA A 303 -17.18 3.23 -10.20
CA ALA A 303 -15.82 3.70 -10.29
C ALA A 303 -15.45 4.61 -9.12
N VAL A 304 -14.16 4.65 -8.83
CA VAL A 304 -13.54 5.66 -7.97
C VAL A 304 -12.67 6.55 -8.86
N ALA A 305 -13.02 7.83 -8.93
CA ALA A 305 -12.26 8.84 -9.63
C ALA A 305 -11.49 9.70 -8.61
N SER A 306 -10.17 9.75 -8.75
CA SER A 306 -9.29 10.47 -7.82
C SER A 306 -8.78 11.75 -8.46
N PHE A 307 -8.84 12.84 -7.70
CA PHE A 307 -8.51 14.19 -8.12
C PHE A 307 -7.37 14.75 -7.27
N LYS A 308 -6.54 15.57 -7.91
CA LYS A 308 -5.53 16.40 -7.25
C LYS A 308 -5.62 17.82 -7.78
N ASN A 309 -5.73 18.82 -6.90
CA ASN A 309 -5.92 20.22 -7.28
C ASN A 309 -7.11 20.41 -8.25
N GLY A 310 -8.22 19.72 -7.99
CA GLY A 310 -9.42 19.71 -8.85
C GLY A 310 -9.27 18.98 -10.20
N GLN A 311 -8.09 18.45 -10.56
CA GLN A 311 -7.87 17.73 -11.81
C GLN A 311 -7.90 16.22 -11.60
N LEU A 312 -8.55 15.49 -12.50
CA LEU A 312 -8.55 14.03 -12.49
C LEU A 312 -7.12 13.51 -12.60
N THR A 313 -6.77 12.51 -11.78
CA THR A 313 -5.45 11.89 -11.75
C THR A 313 -5.48 10.42 -12.14
N ASN A 314 -6.54 9.70 -11.79
CA ASN A 314 -6.78 8.31 -12.19
C ASN A 314 -8.25 7.94 -11.98
N MET A 315 -8.66 6.86 -12.64
CA MET A 315 -9.97 6.26 -12.45
C MET A 315 -9.85 4.74 -12.29
N ASN A 316 -10.48 4.19 -11.26
CA ASN A 316 -10.54 2.76 -11.01
C ASN A 316 -11.99 2.28 -11.13
N VAL A 317 -12.28 1.49 -12.16
CA VAL A 317 -13.60 0.93 -12.42
C VAL A 317 -13.68 -0.50 -11.90
N THR A 318 -14.79 -0.85 -11.26
CA THR A 318 -15.12 -2.22 -10.87
C THR A 318 -16.42 -2.63 -11.55
N ILE A 319 -16.38 -3.73 -12.30
CA ILE A 319 -17.53 -4.30 -12.99
C ILE A 319 -17.80 -5.66 -12.37
N THR A 320 -19.03 -5.84 -11.88
CA THR A 320 -19.48 -7.10 -11.28
C THR A 320 -20.50 -7.77 -12.19
N THR A 321 -20.27 -9.03 -12.52
CA THR A 321 -21.12 -9.80 -13.43
C THR A 321 -21.07 -11.29 -13.12
N GLN A 322 -21.94 -12.07 -13.75
CA GLN A 322 -21.96 -13.52 -13.68
C GLN A 322 -21.61 -14.08 -15.07
N PHE A 323 -20.53 -14.85 -15.14
CA PHE A 323 -20.12 -15.54 -16.36
C PHE A 323 -20.31 -17.04 -16.23
N TYR A 324 -20.56 -17.68 -17.37
CA TYR A 324 -20.70 -19.13 -17.48
C TYR A 324 -19.59 -19.78 -18.31
N SER A 325 -18.73 -19.00 -18.96
CA SER A 325 -17.56 -19.53 -19.70
C SER A 325 -16.40 -18.53 -19.85
N GLN A 326 -15.20 -19.05 -20.11
CA GLN A 326 -13.99 -18.26 -20.37
C GLN A 326 -14.07 -17.41 -21.64
N THR A 327 -14.78 -17.91 -22.65
CA THR A 327 -15.02 -17.21 -23.91
C THR A 327 -15.93 -16.00 -23.70
N GLU A 328 -16.92 -16.08 -22.81
CA GLU A 328 -17.74 -14.94 -22.41
C GLU A 328 -16.90 -13.85 -21.73
N ILE A 329 -16.04 -14.23 -20.78
CA ILE A 329 -15.14 -13.31 -20.08
C ILE A 329 -14.26 -12.55 -21.07
N SER A 330 -13.63 -13.28 -22.00
CA SER A 330 -12.74 -12.69 -23.00
C SER A 330 -13.49 -11.74 -23.95
N SER A 331 -14.69 -12.11 -24.38
CA SER A 331 -15.51 -11.30 -25.29
C SER A 331 -16.00 -10.04 -24.59
N PHE A 332 -16.46 -10.17 -23.35
CA PHE A 332 -16.89 -9.04 -22.53
C PHE A 332 -15.74 -8.10 -22.20
N ALA A 333 -14.56 -8.62 -21.84
CA ALA A 333 -13.39 -7.80 -21.59
C ALA A 333 -13.01 -6.96 -22.82
N ASN A 334 -13.04 -7.55 -24.03
CA ASN A 334 -12.80 -6.80 -25.27
C ASN A 334 -13.84 -5.70 -25.49
N PHE A 335 -15.12 -5.99 -25.25
CA PHE A 335 -16.19 -4.99 -25.37
C PHE A 335 -16.03 -3.85 -24.36
N VAL A 336 -15.78 -4.17 -23.09
CA VAL A 336 -15.49 -3.20 -22.03
C VAL A 336 -14.31 -2.31 -22.39
N ALA A 337 -13.25 -2.87 -23.01
CA ALA A 337 -12.12 -2.07 -23.48
C ALA A 337 -12.53 -1.05 -24.55
N GLN A 338 -13.39 -1.45 -25.50
CA GLN A 338 -13.88 -0.58 -26.58
C GLN A 338 -14.73 0.57 -26.01
N GLU A 339 -15.70 0.25 -25.15
CA GLU A 339 -16.55 1.27 -24.54
C GLU A 339 -15.76 2.18 -23.58
N GLY A 340 -14.76 1.62 -22.90
CA GLY A 340 -13.84 2.38 -22.07
C GLY A 340 -13.08 3.45 -22.86
N LEU A 341 -12.67 3.17 -24.11
CA LEU A 341 -12.01 4.16 -24.98
C LEU A 341 -12.97 5.23 -25.49
N ARG A 342 -14.25 4.88 -25.66
CA ARG A 342 -15.28 5.79 -26.19
C ARG A 342 -15.78 6.77 -25.15
N TYR A 343 -15.95 6.33 -23.90
CA TYR A 343 -16.69 7.07 -22.89
C TYR A 343 -15.87 7.50 -21.66
N LEU A 344 -14.74 6.86 -21.37
CA LEU A 344 -13.92 7.22 -20.20
C LEU A 344 -12.79 8.21 -20.55
N PRO A 345 -12.33 9.03 -19.58
CA PRO A 345 -11.34 10.09 -19.83
C PRO A 345 -10.01 9.57 -20.38
N SER A 346 -9.50 10.15 -21.48
CA SER A 346 -8.30 9.65 -22.15
C SER A 346 -6.96 10.12 -21.54
N ASN A 347 -6.97 11.20 -20.75
CA ASN A 347 -5.79 11.93 -20.28
C ASN A 347 -5.20 11.44 -18.94
N VAL A 348 -5.73 10.36 -18.38
CA VAL A 348 -5.29 9.78 -17.11
C VAL A 348 -5.20 8.26 -17.18
N PRO A 349 -4.43 7.62 -16.29
CA PRO A 349 -4.47 6.18 -16.14
C PRO A 349 -5.86 5.67 -15.72
N ILE A 350 -6.32 4.61 -16.38
CA ILE A 350 -7.57 3.92 -16.05
C ILE A 350 -7.27 2.44 -15.81
N ARG A 351 -7.78 1.92 -14.69
CA ARG A 351 -7.80 0.49 -14.42
C ARG A 351 -9.25 0.03 -14.29
N MET A 352 -9.64 -0.99 -15.04
CA MET A 352 -10.93 -1.64 -14.90
C MET A 352 -10.72 -3.08 -14.43
N VAL A 353 -11.47 -3.48 -13.41
CA VAL A 353 -11.46 -4.83 -12.86
C VAL A 353 -12.82 -5.45 -13.11
N ILE A 354 -12.84 -6.54 -13.87
CA ILE A 354 -14.02 -7.36 -14.11
C ILE A 354 -13.97 -8.52 -13.14
N LYS A 355 -15.02 -8.69 -12.32
CA LYS A 355 -15.07 -9.72 -11.29
C LYS A 355 -16.45 -10.36 -11.18
N THR A 356 -16.47 -11.57 -10.64
CA THR A 356 -17.67 -12.21 -10.09
C THR A 356 -17.82 -11.84 -8.62
N SER A 357 -18.77 -12.47 -7.91
CA SER A 357 -18.90 -12.30 -6.46
C SER A 357 -17.64 -12.69 -5.68
N ASN A 358 -16.87 -13.64 -6.22
CA ASN A 358 -15.79 -14.29 -5.47
C ASN A 358 -14.40 -14.07 -6.10
N GLU A 359 -14.32 -13.78 -7.40
CA GLU A 359 -13.04 -13.85 -8.13
C GLU A 359 -12.91 -12.75 -9.18
N THR A 360 -11.68 -12.24 -9.33
CA THR A 360 -11.34 -11.37 -10.46
C THR A 360 -11.20 -12.22 -11.72
N GLN A 361 -11.81 -11.79 -12.81
CA GLN A 361 -11.86 -12.52 -14.08
C GLN A 361 -10.99 -11.86 -15.14
N ALA A 362 -10.93 -10.52 -15.14
CA ALA A 362 -10.06 -9.79 -16.04
C ALA A 362 -9.64 -8.44 -15.45
N ILE A 363 -8.47 -7.99 -15.87
CA ILE A 363 -7.92 -6.68 -15.54
C ILE A 363 -7.60 -5.96 -16.84
N LEU A 364 -8.13 -4.76 -16.99
CA LEU A 364 -7.87 -3.87 -18.11
C LEU A 364 -7.13 -2.64 -17.60
N GLN A 365 -6.04 -2.27 -18.26
CA GLN A 365 -5.21 -1.13 -17.86
C GLN A 365 -4.85 -0.28 -19.07
N ARG A 366 -4.96 1.03 -18.91
CA ARG A 366 -4.49 2.01 -19.88
C ARG A 366 -3.71 3.07 -19.12
N ASN A 367 -2.44 3.28 -19.46
CA ASN A 367 -1.68 4.37 -18.87
C ASN A 367 -2.08 5.70 -19.49
N LYS A 368 -1.59 6.79 -18.89
CA LYS A 368 -1.64 8.10 -19.51
C LYS A 368 -0.94 8.01 -20.87
N ASP A 369 -1.62 8.45 -21.93
CA ASP A 369 -1.16 8.47 -23.33
C ASP A 369 -1.24 7.15 -24.11
N ASP A 370 -1.57 6.03 -23.46
CA ASP A 370 -1.84 4.77 -24.18
C ASP A 370 -3.13 4.89 -25.00
N LYS A 371 -3.08 4.47 -26.27
CA LYS A 371 -4.23 4.51 -27.19
C LYS A 371 -5.23 3.38 -26.98
N THR A 372 -4.82 2.32 -26.31
CA THR A 372 -5.63 1.10 -26.12
C THR A 372 -5.49 0.59 -24.69
N PHE A 373 -6.46 -0.19 -24.23
CA PHE A 373 -6.32 -0.95 -22.99
C PHE A 373 -5.50 -2.21 -23.23
N LYS A 374 -4.54 -2.48 -22.34
CA LYS A 374 -3.97 -3.81 -22.16
C LYS A 374 -4.97 -4.65 -21.38
N ILE A 375 -5.39 -5.77 -21.96
CA ILE A 375 -6.36 -6.70 -21.37
C ILE A 375 -5.59 -7.92 -20.87
N THR A 376 -5.85 -8.32 -19.62
CA THR A 376 -5.37 -9.57 -19.02
C THR A 376 -6.59 -10.33 -18.52
N VAL A 377 -6.94 -11.43 -19.18
CA VAL A 377 -7.94 -12.38 -18.70
C VAL A 377 -7.24 -13.37 -17.78
N LEU A 378 -7.84 -13.66 -16.63
CA LEU A 378 -7.31 -14.58 -15.63
C LEU A 378 -7.91 -15.97 -15.86
N ASP A 379 -7.08 -17.00 -15.76
CA ASP A 379 -7.38 -18.41 -16.00
C ASP A 379 -7.32 -19.27 -14.74
#